data_AF-A0A350LY13-F1
#
_entry.id   AF-A0A350LY13-F1
#
_cell.length_a   1.000
_cell.length_b   1.000
_cell.length_c   1.000
_cell.angle_alpha   90.00
_cell.angle_beta   90.00
_cell.angle_gamma   90.00
#
_symmetry.space_group_name_H-M   'P 1'
#
loop_
_entity.id
_entity.type
_entity.pdbx_description
1 polymer ?
#
loop_
_entity_poly.entity_id
_entity_poly.type
_entity_poly.pdbx_seq_one_letter_code
_entity_poly.pdbx_strand_id
1 'polypeptide(L)'
;MTEITISELVSELEVDLELKVISGIDGADRKITQVDINRPGLALVKYFKHFGWQRIQILGRGEISYLSDLSDEERRDVLSHIFKYEIPCFIVDWGFPPPKELIILSNRHSVPVISTPISTGKLITRLTLYLEEKLAEPIDHYGTLVDIYGIGVLLIGEHSVGKSECALELVERGHRLVADDRILIKRIGNKLIGTAPKSTVNIMEIRGIGIIDIKEMFGYSAICEKKEIELVLSLELWNPNKEYERIGLDEKPTKIYDVDVPTITIPVAPGRNISVIAEVAAINHRLKSMGIKPIEKFIKNGIRKIKKRD
;
A
#
# COMPACT_ATOMS: atom_id res chain seq x y z
N MET A 1 4.50 -6.78 -16.99
CA MET A 1 3.91 -5.51 -16.52
C MET A 1 2.46 -5.78 -16.23
N THR A 2 2.05 -5.50 -14.99
CA THR A 2 0.65 -5.42 -14.59
C THR A 2 -0.02 -4.28 -15.35
N GLU A 3 -1.23 -4.51 -15.84
CA GLU A 3 -2.02 -3.56 -16.62
C GLU A 3 -3.46 -3.61 -16.12
N ILE A 4 -4.18 -2.50 -16.24
CA ILE A 4 -5.60 -2.42 -15.94
C ILE A 4 -6.34 -1.72 -17.08
N THR A 5 -7.55 -2.17 -17.38
CA THR A 5 -8.39 -1.55 -18.41
C THR A 5 -9.19 -0.35 -17.88
N ILE A 6 -9.66 0.52 -18.77
CA ILE A 6 -10.55 1.62 -18.39
C ILE A 6 -11.88 1.08 -17.83
N SER A 7 -12.40 -0.02 -18.40
CA SER A 7 -13.64 -0.64 -17.92
C SER A 7 -13.52 -1.11 -16.46
N GLU A 8 -12.41 -1.79 -16.12
CA GLU A 8 -12.12 -2.22 -14.76
C GLU A 8 -12.00 -1.02 -13.82
N LEU A 9 -11.23 0.01 -14.20
CA LEU A 9 -11.08 1.23 -13.39
C LEU A 9 -12.42 1.90 -13.10
N VAL A 10 -13.28 2.05 -14.12
CA VAL A 10 -14.60 2.67 -13.95
C VAL A 10 -15.47 1.81 -13.04
N SER A 11 -15.53 0.50 -13.28
CA SER A 11 -16.38 -0.41 -12.50
C SER A 11 -15.98 -0.51 -11.02
N GLU A 12 -14.68 -0.54 -10.72
CA GLU A 12 -14.20 -0.70 -9.35
C GLU A 12 -14.24 0.62 -8.56
N LEU A 13 -14.15 1.77 -9.23
CA LEU A 13 -14.15 3.08 -8.59
C LEU A 13 -15.45 3.88 -8.77
N GLU A 14 -16.47 3.33 -9.42
CA GLU A 14 -17.75 4.01 -9.64
C GLU A 14 -18.39 4.48 -8.33
N VAL A 15 -18.38 3.63 -7.30
CA VAL A 15 -18.99 3.96 -6.00
C VAL A 15 -18.19 5.01 -5.23
N ASP A 16 -16.86 4.96 -5.31
CA ASP A 16 -15.97 5.82 -4.53
C ASP A 16 -15.76 7.20 -5.18
N LEU A 17 -15.76 7.26 -6.51
CA LEU A 17 -15.40 8.42 -7.29
C LEU A 17 -16.51 8.90 -8.24
N GLU A 18 -17.66 8.23 -8.29
CA GLU A 18 -18.80 8.60 -9.13
C GLU A 18 -18.41 8.80 -10.61
N LEU A 19 -17.57 7.89 -11.12
CA LEU A 19 -17.04 7.95 -12.48
C LEU A 19 -18.14 7.63 -13.50
N LYS A 20 -18.34 8.51 -14.48
CA LYS A 20 -19.31 8.31 -15.57
C LYS A 20 -18.64 8.50 -16.93
N VAL A 21 -18.71 7.49 -17.79
CA VAL A 21 -18.21 7.59 -19.17
C VAL A 21 -19.18 8.45 -19.99
N ILE A 22 -18.69 9.55 -20.56
CA ILE A 22 -19.48 10.51 -21.35
C ILE A 22 -19.31 10.25 -22.85
N SER A 23 -18.11 9.90 -23.29
CA SER A 23 -17.80 9.63 -24.70
C SER A 23 -16.62 8.67 -24.84
N GLY A 24 -16.38 8.19 -26.07
CA GLY A 24 -15.28 7.28 -26.38
C GLY A 24 -15.44 5.88 -25.78
N ILE A 25 -16.68 5.40 -25.67
CA ILE A 25 -17.04 4.12 -25.03
C ILE A 25 -16.33 2.94 -25.68
N ASP A 26 -16.11 3.00 -27.01
CA ASP A 26 -15.38 1.99 -27.77
C ASP A 26 -13.91 1.82 -27.32
N GLY A 27 -13.39 2.75 -26.51
CA GLY A 27 -12.06 2.70 -25.91
C GLY A 27 -12.00 2.08 -24.51
N ALA A 28 -13.06 1.40 -24.06
CA ALA A 28 -13.11 0.84 -22.70
C ALA A 28 -11.99 -0.17 -22.39
N ASP A 29 -11.47 -0.87 -23.41
CA ASP A 29 -10.40 -1.87 -23.28
C ASP A 29 -8.99 -1.26 -23.32
N ARG A 30 -8.88 0.08 -23.42
CA ARG A 30 -7.57 0.75 -23.36
C ARG A 30 -6.90 0.47 -22.02
N LYS A 31 -5.58 0.31 -22.07
CA LYS A 31 -4.77 -0.13 -20.95
C LYS A 31 -4.10 1.06 -20.25
N ILE A 32 -4.14 1.02 -18.92
CA ILE A 32 -3.36 1.89 -18.05
C ILE A 32 -2.19 1.06 -17.52
N THR A 33 -0.99 1.57 -17.76
CA THR A 33 0.27 0.96 -17.32
C THR A 33 1.08 1.89 -16.40
N GLN A 34 0.65 3.14 -16.25
CA GLN A 34 1.33 4.16 -15.46
C GLN A 34 0.49 4.51 -14.22
N VAL A 35 1.15 4.55 -13.06
CA VAL A 35 0.55 4.97 -11.78
C VAL A 35 0.41 6.49 -11.70
N ASP A 36 1.37 7.20 -12.27
CA ASP A 36 1.39 8.66 -12.29
C ASP A 36 0.21 9.21 -13.10
N ILE A 37 -0.31 10.34 -12.63
CA ILE A 37 -1.40 11.07 -13.26
C ILE A 37 -0.85 12.35 -13.89
N ASN A 38 -1.37 12.74 -15.05
CA ASN A 38 -0.96 13.97 -15.73
C ASN A 38 -2.07 15.01 -15.72
N ARG A 39 -1.68 16.27 -15.45
CA ARG A 39 -2.52 17.45 -15.66
C ARG A 39 -1.98 18.22 -16.85
N PRO A 40 -2.65 18.20 -18.01
CA PRO A 40 -2.06 18.62 -19.28
C PRO A 40 -1.98 20.14 -19.48
N GLY A 41 -1.83 20.94 -18.43
CA GLY A 41 -1.83 22.41 -18.53
C GLY A 41 -0.82 22.98 -19.53
N LEU A 42 0.42 22.46 -19.55
CA LEU A 42 1.43 22.85 -20.54
C LEU A 42 1.13 22.34 -21.96
N ALA A 43 0.53 21.16 -22.08
CA ALA A 43 0.13 20.61 -23.37
C ALA A 43 -0.99 21.44 -24.01
N LEU A 44 -1.88 22.03 -23.20
CA LEU A 44 -2.92 22.95 -23.66
C LEU A 44 -2.36 24.24 -24.27
N VAL A 45 -1.16 24.68 -23.87
CA VAL A 45 -0.44 25.80 -24.50
C VAL A 45 0.58 25.34 -25.56
N LYS A 46 0.40 24.13 -26.10
CA LYS A 46 1.22 23.49 -27.15
C LYS A 46 2.66 23.16 -26.76
N TYR A 47 2.96 23.05 -25.47
CA TYR A 47 4.27 22.61 -25.00
C TYR A 47 4.27 21.09 -24.71
N PHE A 48 4.76 20.31 -25.67
CA PHE A 48 4.68 18.83 -25.64
C PHE A 48 5.96 18.08 -25.24
N LYS A 49 7.08 18.78 -25.01
CA LYS A 49 8.41 18.15 -24.83
C LYS A 49 8.46 17.07 -23.74
N HIS A 50 7.68 17.25 -22.67
CA HIS A 50 7.57 16.31 -21.55
C HIS A 50 6.11 15.95 -21.27
N PHE A 51 5.28 15.87 -22.31
CA PHE A 51 3.88 15.51 -22.15
C PHE A 51 3.75 14.04 -21.74
N GLY A 52 3.26 13.79 -20.53
CA GLY A 52 3.03 12.45 -19.99
C GLY A 52 1.79 11.79 -20.59
N TRP A 53 1.78 11.55 -21.90
CA TRP A 53 0.62 11.05 -22.65
C TRP A 53 0.17 9.65 -22.25
N GLN A 54 1.10 8.80 -21.78
CA GLN A 54 0.82 7.43 -21.31
C GLN A 54 0.02 7.39 -20.00
N ARG A 55 -0.13 8.53 -19.32
CA ARG A 55 -0.80 8.67 -18.03
C ARG A 55 -2.27 9.02 -18.21
N ILE A 56 -3.08 8.80 -17.18
CA ILE A 56 -4.44 9.35 -17.14
C ILE A 56 -4.36 10.87 -17.18
N GLN A 57 -5.18 11.51 -18.03
CA GLN A 57 -5.21 12.95 -18.20
C GLN A 57 -6.36 13.55 -17.39
N ILE A 58 -6.07 14.38 -16.38
CA ILE A 58 -7.09 15.06 -15.60
C ILE A 58 -7.26 16.51 -16.08
N LEU A 59 -8.49 16.85 -16.46
CA LEU A 59 -8.90 18.21 -16.80
C LEU A 59 -9.63 18.82 -15.60
N GLY A 60 -8.84 19.59 -14.85
CA GLY A 60 -9.26 20.32 -13.67
C GLY A 60 -10.02 21.62 -13.98
N ARG A 61 -10.39 22.35 -12.92
CA ARG A 61 -10.94 23.71 -13.04
C ARG A 61 -10.08 24.65 -13.90
N GLY A 62 -8.75 24.60 -13.72
CA GLY A 62 -7.83 25.48 -14.47
C GLY A 62 -7.76 25.14 -15.95
N GLU A 63 -7.67 23.84 -16.26
CA GLU A 63 -7.63 23.32 -17.62
C GLU A 63 -8.95 23.58 -18.36
N ILE A 64 -10.10 23.35 -17.71
CA ILE A 64 -11.42 23.63 -18.28
C ILE A 64 -11.66 25.14 -18.47
N SER A 65 -11.25 25.97 -17.51
CA SER A 65 -11.36 27.44 -17.64
C SER A 65 -10.58 27.92 -18.86
N TYR A 66 -9.31 27.49 -18.99
CA TYR A 66 -8.49 27.86 -20.14
C TYR A 66 -9.09 27.41 -21.47
N LEU A 67 -9.59 26.17 -21.54
CA LEU A 67 -10.29 25.67 -22.74
C LEU A 67 -11.58 26.44 -23.06
N SER A 68 -12.23 27.02 -22.06
CA SER A 68 -13.44 27.82 -22.24
C SER A 68 -13.13 29.23 -22.74
N ASP A 69 -11.95 29.76 -22.44
CA ASP A 69 -11.49 31.09 -22.90
C ASP A 69 -10.97 31.07 -24.35
N LEU A 70 -10.57 29.90 -24.86
CA LEU A 70 -10.13 29.74 -26.25
C LEU A 70 -11.31 29.81 -27.24
N SER A 71 -11.03 30.31 -28.44
CA SER A 71 -11.96 30.18 -29.56
C SER A 71 -12.14 28.70 -29.96
N ASP A 72 -13.27 28.38 -30.62
CA ASP A 72 -13.55 27.02 -31.07
C ASP A 72 -12.45 26.47 -32.02
N GLU A 73 -11.82 27.33 -32.83
CA GLU A 73 -10.73 26.94 -33.73
C GLU A 73 -9.45 26.61 -32.97
N GLU A 74 -9.04 27.47 -32.03
CA GLU A 74 -7.86 27.23 -31.18
C GLU A 74 -8.04 26.00 -30.30
N ARG A 75 -9.22 25.83 -29.69
CA ARG A 75 -9.55 24.66 -28.87
C ARG A 75 -9.47 23.37 -29.68
N ARG A 76 -10.03 23.35 -30.90
CA ARG A 76 -9.92 22.20 -31.81
C ARG A 76 -8.46 21.90 -32.16
N ASP A 77 -7.69 22.93 -32.50
CA ASP A 77 -6.30 22.76 -32.91
C ASP A 77 -5.44 22.18 -31.78
N VAL A 78 -5.53 22.73 -30.57
CA VAL A 78 -4.80 22.24 -29.39
C VAL A 78 -5.19 20.81 -29.04
N LEU A 79 -6.49 20.51 -28.95
CA LEU A 79 -6.94 19.16 -28.63
C LEU A 79 -6.52 18.17 -29.72
N SER A 80 -6.62 18.52 -31.00
CA SER A 80 -6.19 17.64 -32.10
C SER A 80 -4.72 17.24 -32.00
N HIS A 81 -3.85 18.13 -31.49
CA HIS A 81 -2.44 17.81 -31.23
C HIS A 81 -2.27 16.82 -30.08
N ILE A 82 -3.06 16.96 -29.02
CA ILE A 82 -3.06 16.04 -27.88
C ILE A 82 -3.51 14.63 -28.32
N PHE A 83 -4.54 14.54 -29.16
CA PHE A 83 -5.06 13.26 -29.67
C PHE A 83 -4.15 12.55 -30.70
N LYS A 84 -3.01 13.17 -31.10
CA LYS A 84 -1.96 12.47 -31.87
C LYS A 84 -1.22 11.43 -31.04
N TYR A 85 -1.30 11.51 -29.71
CA TYR A 85 -0.66 10.57 -28.79
C TYR A 85 -1.64 9.49 -28.33
N GLU A 86 -1.12 8.33 -27.96
CA GLU A 86 -1.93 7.21 -27.46
C GLU A 86 -2.31 7.39 -25.98
N ILE A 87 -3.31 8.23 -25.74
CA ILE A 87 -3.77 8.57 -24.39
C ILE A 87 -4.68 7.46 -23.86
N PRO A 88 -4.53 7.00 -22.60
CA PRO A 88 -5.42 5.99 -22.04
C PRO A 88 -6.85 6.51 -21.90
N CYS A 89 -7.05 7.63 -21.19
CA CYS A 89 -8.35 8.30 -21.04
C CYS A 89 -8.18 9.75 -20.55
N PHE A 90 -9.27 10.51 -20.63
CA PHE A 90 -9.44 11.79 -19.95
C PHE A 90 -10.45 11.67 -18.81
N ILE A 91 -10.17 12.36 -17.70
CA ILE A 91 -11.12 12.54 -16.60
C ILE A 91 -11.36 14.04 -16.40
N VAL A 92 -12.61 14.47 -16.52
CA VAL A 92 -13.07 15.83 -16.22
C VAL A 92 -13.67 15.82 -14.82
N ASP A 93 -13.07 16.60 -13.93
CA ASP A 93 -13.43 16.62 -12.52
C ASP A 93 -14.41 17.77 -12.18
N TRP A 94 -14.79 17.90 -10.89
CA TRP A 94 -15.73 18.92 -10.38
C TRP A 94 -17.12 18.94 -11.05
N GLY A 95 -17.47 17.91 -11.82
CA GLY A 95 -18.72 17.85 -12.57
C GLY A 95 -18.79 18.88 -13.70
N PHE A 96 -17.65 19.41 -14.15
CA PHE A 96 -17.63 20.31 -15.29
C PHE A 96 -18.06 19.58 -16.57
N PRO A 97 -18.81 20.24 -17.46
CA PRO A 97 -19.15 19.66 -18.76
C PRO A 97 -17.87 19.57 -19.62
N PRO A 98 -17.56 18.40 -20.18
CA PRO A 98 -16.47 18.27 -21.14
C PRO A 98 -16.71 19.16 -22.37
N PRO A 99 -15.70 19.85 -22.92
CA PRO A 99 -15.84 20.64 -24.15
C PRO A 99 -16.34 19.78 -25.32
N LYS A 100 -17.15 20.36 -26.21
CA LYS A 100 -17.75 19.62 -27.35
C LYS A 100 -16.70 18.98 -28.24
N GLU A 101 -15.60 19.69 -28.49
CA GLU A 101 -14.47 19.26 -29.28
C GLU A 101 -13.76 18.06 -28.66
N LEU A 102 -13.65 18.04 -27.33
CA LEU A 102 -13.09 16.90 -26.59
C LEU A 102 -13.95 15.65 -26.80
N ILE A 103 -15.29 15.79 -26.73
CA ILE A 103 -16.25 14.70 -26.97
C ILE A 103 -16.15 14.19 -28.41
N ILE A 104 -16.09 15.09 -29.40
CA ILE A 104 -16.00 14.73 -30.82
C ILE A 104 -14.70 13.97 -31.10
N LEU A 105 -13.56 14.47 -30.62
CA LEU A 105 -12.26 13.83 -30.82
C LEU A 105 -12.17 12.51 -30.03
N SER A 106 -12.71 12.47 -28.83
CA SER A 106 -12.83 11.26 -27.99
C SER A 106 -13.53 10.13 -28.73
N ASN A 107 -14.69 10.39 -29.34
CA ASN A 107 -15.41 9.39 -30.12
C ASN A 107 -14.64 8.98 -31.38
N ARG A 108 -13.98 9.93 -32.06
CA ARG A 108 -13.23 9.66 -33.29
C ARG A 108 -12.00 8.77 -33.05
N HIS A 109 -11.32 8.96 -31.93
CA HIS A 109 -10.08 8.26 -31.59
C HIS A 109 -10.31 7.11 -30.59
N SER A 110 -11.56 6.81 -30.23
CA SER A 110 -11.93 5.84 -29.20
C SER A 110 -11.14 6.03 -27.90
N VAL A 111 -11.02 7.27 -27.43
CA VAL A 111 -10.39 7.60 -26.14
C VAL A 111 -11.49 7.96 -25.14
N PRO A 112 -11.69 7.21 -24.06
CA PRO A 112 -12.74 7.48 -23.10
C PRO A 112 -12.60 8.86 -22.44
N VAL A 113 -13.71 9.58 -22.35
CA VAL A 113 -13.83 10.79 -21.50
C VAL A 113 -14.77 10.45 -20.36
N ILE A 114 -14.25 10.54 -19.15
CA ILE A 114 -14.95 10.22 -17.91
C ILE A 114 -15.23 11.54 -17.19
N SER A 115 -16.40 11.69 -16.59
CA SER A 115 -16.76 12.81 -15.74
C SER A 115 -16.93 12.35 -14.30
N THR A 116 -16.53 13.20 -13.35
CA THR A 116 -16.74 12.98 -11.92
C THR A 116 -17.03 14.30 -11.21
N PRO A 117 -17.95 14.33 -10.23
CA PRO A 117 -18.18 15.50 -9.38
C PRO A 117 -17.07 15.74 -8.35
N ILE A 118 -16.14 14.79 -8.18
CA ILE A 118 -15.09 14.85 -7.17
C ILE A 118 -14.07 15.93 -7.51
N SER A 119 -13.50 16.57 -6.48
CA SER A 119 -12.46 17.59 -6.66
C SER A 119 -11.12 16.98 -7.07
N THR A 120 -10.33 17.76 -7.84
CA THR A 120 -9.02 17.35 -8.40
C THR A 120 -8.09 16.67 -7.40
N GLY A 121 -7.91 17.25 -6.21
CA GLY A 121 -7.00 16.70 -5.20
C GLY A 121 -7.46 15.34 -4.69
N LYS A 122 -8.75 15.21 -4.36
CA LYS A 122 -9.33 13.95 -3.87
C LYS A 122 -9.30 12.87 -4.95
N LEU A 123 -9.60 13.25 -6.19
CA LEU A 123 -9.54 12.38 -7.36
C LEU A 123 -8.13 11.82 -7.56
N ILE A 124 -7.12 12.70 -7.62
CA ILE A 124 -5.72 12.29 -7.78
C ILE A 124 -5.29 11.34 -6.67
N THR A 125 -5.49 11.70 -5.40
CA THR A 125 -5.06 10.85 -4.28
C THR A 125 -5.67 9.46 -4.34
N ARG A 126 -6.98 9.37 -4.62
CA ARG A 126 -7.69 8.08 -4.67
C ARG A 126 -7.28 7.24 -5.88
N LEU A 127 -7.19 7.85 -7.06
CA LEU A 127 -6.70 7.18 -8.25
C LEU A 127 -5.27 6.69 -8.09
N THR A 128 -4.37 7.51 -7.55
CA THR A 128 -2.97 7.10 -7.33
C THR A 128 -2.88 5.91 -6.40
N LEU A 129 -3.56 5.91 -5.25
CA LEU A 129 -3.54 4.77 -4.32
C LEU A 129 -4.09 3.48 -4.97
N TYR A 130 -5.16 3.61 -5.75
CA TYR A 130 -5.75 2.49 -6.49
C TYR A 130 -4.79 1.92 -7.54
N LEU A 131 -4.18 2.80 -8.34
CA LEU A 131 -3.22 2.40 -9.37
C LEU A 131 -1.95 1.81 -8.75
N GLU A 132 -1.46 2.33 -7.62
CA GLU A 132 -0.37 1.71 -6.86
C GLU A 132 -0.75 0.30 -6.42
N GLU A 133 -1.93 0.08 -5.85
CA GLU A 133 -2.34 -1.26 -5.41
C GLU A 133 -2.37 -2.27 -6.57
N LYS A 134 -2.95 -1.87 -7.71
CA LYS A 134 -3.15 -2.73 -8.87
C LYS A 134 -1.88 -2.93 -9.70
N LEU A 135 -1.12 -1.87 -9.93
CA LEU A 135 0.01 -1.86 -10.86
C LEU A 135 1.36 -2.04 -10.18
N ALA A 136 1.51 -1.78 -8.87
CA ALA A 136 2.80 -1.95 -8.20
C ALA A 136 3.29 -3.40 -8.30
N GLU A 137 4.51 -3.55 -8.79
CA GLU A 137 5.20 -4.83 -8.81
C GLU A 137 5.59 -5.20 -7.36
N PRO A 138 5.15 -6.37 -6.87
CA PRO A 138 5.55 -6.83 -5.56
C PRO A 138 7.03 -7.18 -5.57
N ILE A 139 7.68 -7.03 -4.44
CA ILE A 139 9.08 -7.39 -4.27
C ILE A 139 9.16 -8.47 -3.19
N ASP A 140 10.06 -9.42 -3.42
CA ASP A 140 10.29 -10.54 -2.52
C ASP A 140 11.01 -10.11 -1.24
N HIS A 141 10.49 -10.58 -0.11
CA HIS A 141 11.11 -10.45 1.20
C HIS A 141 11.03 -11.78 1.94
N TYR A 142 12.09 -12.13 2.68
CA TYR A 142 12.13 -13.36 3.45
C TYR A 142 11.74 -13.12 4.91
N GLY A 143 10.98 -14.04 5.48
CA GLY A 143 10.47 -13.94 6.84
C GLY A 143 9.05 -14.49 6.96
N THR A 144 8.44 -14.25 8.11
CA THR A 144 7.08 -14.72 8.40
C THR A 144 6.22 -13.53 8.78
N LEU A 145 5.12 -13.30 8.07
CA LEU A 145 4.19 -12.21 8.34
C LEU A 145 2.93 -12.77 9.02
N VAL A 146 2.63 -12.20 10.19
CA VAL A 146 1.48 -12.60 11.02
C VAL A 146 0.68 -11.38 11.43
N ASP A 147 -0.62 -11.54 11.56
CA ASP A 147 -1.52 -10.53 12.11
C ASP A 147 -1.80 -10.82 13.59
N ILE A 148 -1.23 -10.00 14.47
CA ILE A 148 -1.32 -10.14 15.92
C ILE A 148 -2.21 -9.01 16.46
N TYR A 149 -3.39 -9.34 16.96
CA TYR A 149 -4.39 -8.36 17.45
C TYR A 149 -4.73 -7.22 16.48
N GLY A 150 -4.64 -7.48 15.16
CA GLY A 150 -4.89 -6.49 14.14
C GLY A 150 -3.64 -5.74 13.67
N ILE A 151 -2.46 -6.03 14.21
CA ILE A 151 -1.17 -5.42 13.82
C ILE A 151 -0.40 -6.40 12.95
N GLY A 152 0.04 -5.96 11.77
CA GLY A 152 0.91 -6.80 10.94
C GLY A 152 2.34 -6.79 11.46
N VAL A 153 2.79 -7.96 11.89
CA VAL A 153 4.10 -8.19 12.49
C VAL A 153 4.93 -9.06 11.56
N LEU A 154 6.04 -8.52 11.08
CA LEU A 154 7.02 -9.23 10.26
C LEU A 154 8.11 -9.82 11.16
N LEU A 155 8.17 -11.14 11.24
CA LEU A 155 9.23 -11.89 11.90
C LEU A 155 10.39 -12.07 10.92
N ILE A 156 11.55 -11.51 11.27
CA ILE A 156 12.81 -11.70 10.52
C ILE A 156 13.86 -12.34 11.43
N GLY A 157 14.91 -12.87 10.85
CA GLY A 157 16.00 -13.52 11.59
C GLY A 157 16.66 -14.62 10.77
N GLU A 158 17.73 -15.19 11.30
CA GLU A 158 18.46 -16.27 10.64
C GLU A 158 17.57 -17.49 10.36
N HIS A 159 17.99 -18.34 9.40
CA HIS A 159 17.32 -19.61 9.17
C HIS A 159 17.32 -20.46 10.44
N SER A 160 16.21 -21.12 10.75
CA SER A 160 16.08 -21.99 11.95
C SER A 160 15.99 -21.29 13.30
N VAL A 161 15.89 -19.95 13.35
CA VAL A 161 15.77 -19.23 14.63
C VAL A 161 14.41 -19.43 15.33
N GLY A 162 13.45 -20.11 14.68
CA GLY A 162 12.12 -20.39 15.22
C GLY A 162 10.99 -19.50 14.69
N LYS A 163 11.13 -18.92 13.48
CA LYS A 163 10.12 -18.00 12.91
C LYS A 163 8.79 -18.72 12.64
N SER A 164 8.84 -19.85 11.92
CA SER A 164 7.67 -20.64 11.55
C SER A 164 7.01 -21.27 12.78
N GLU A 165 7.80 -21.78 13.73
CA GLU A 165 7.29 -22.32 15.00
C GLU A 165 6.60 -21.25 15.86
N CYS A 166 7.19 -20.04 15.94
CA CYS A 166 6.56 -18.89 16.59
C CYS A 166 5.23 -18.52 15.91
N ALA A 167 5.20 -18.47 14.58
CA ALA A 167 3.99 -18.18 13.83
C ALA A 167 2.90 -19.24 14.00
N LEU A 168 3.27 -20.53 14.05
CA LEU A 168 2.33 -21.62 14.30
C LEU A 168 1.69 -21.53 15.68
N GLU A 169 2.49 -21.25 16.72
CA GLU A 169 1.97 -21.05 18.08
C GLU A 169 1.09 -19.79 18.16
N LEU A 170 1.43 -18.72 17.44
CA LEU A 170 0.55 -17.54 17.33
C LEU A 170 -0.80 -17.90 16.68
N VAL A 171 -0.79 -18.71 15.63
CA VAL A 171 -2.02 -19.20 14.99
C VAL A 171 -2.87 -20.01 15.96
N GLU A 172 -2.25 -20.93 16.71
CA GLU A 172 -2.95 -21.72 17.75
C GLU A 172 -3.59 -20.82 18.82
N ARG A 173 -2.97 -19.66 19.10
CA ARG A 173 -3.46 -18.66 20.05
C ARG A 173 -4.48 -17.68 19.45
N GLY A 174 -4.93 -17.94 18.23
CA GLY A 174 -6.02 -17.21 17.56
C GLY A 174 -5.57 -16.04 16.67
N HIS A 175 -4.27 -15.91 16.42
CA HIS A 175 -3.73 -14.96 15.45
C HIS A 175 -3.76 -15.53 14.03
N ARG A 176 -3.39 -14.71 13.04
CA ARG A 176 -3.56 -15.10 11.63
C ARG A 176 -2.24 -15.12 10.89
N LEU A 177 -1.97 -16.19 10.17
CA LEU A 177 -0.85 -16.25 9.23
C LEU A 177 -1.19 -15.46 7.97
N VAL A 178 -0.26 -14.63 7.52
CA VAL A 178 -0.35 -13.97 6.21
C VAL A 178 0.52 -14.68 5.19
N ALA A 179 1.78 -14.94 5.56
CA ALA A 179 2.75 -15.61 4.71
C ALA A 179 3.89 -16.17 5.57
N ASP A 180 4.43 -17.33 5.18
CA ASP A 180 5.64 -17.90 5.77
C ASP A 180 6.75 -18.07 4.73
N ASP A 181 8.00 -17.96 5.18
CA ASP A 181 9.25 -17.97 4.42
C ASP A 181 9.39 -16.87 3.36
N ARG A 182 8.51 -16.82 2.36
CA ARG A 182 8.53 -15.86 1.24
C ARG A 182 7.30 -14.97 1.27
N ILE A 183 7.53 -13.66 1.23
CA ILE A 183 6.50 -12.61 1.32
C ILE A 183 6.63 -11.70 0.11
N LEU A 184 5.51 -11.44 -0.56
CA LEU A 184 5.38 -10.43 -1.59
C LEU A 184 4.95 -9.11 -0.95
N ILE A 185 5.85 -8.12 -0.95
CA ILE A 185 5.59 -6.79 -0.38
C ILE A 185 5.32 -5.79 -1.50
N LYS A 186 4.20 -5.08 -1.41
CA LYS A 186 3.88 -3.91 -2.24
C LYS A 186 3.91 -2.64 -1.40
N ARG A 187 4.43 -1.56 -1.97
CA ARG A 187 4.30 -0.22 -1.38
C ARG A 187 3.07 0.47 -1.95
N ILE A 188 2.21 0.95 -1.07
CA ILE A 188 1.03 1.76 -1.42
C ILE A 188 1.09 3.02 -0.55
N GLY A 189 1.40 4.16 -1.17
CA GLY A 189 1.79 5.39 -0.49
C GLY A 189 2.99 5.17 0.44
N ASN A 190 2.78 5.31 1.75
CA ASN A 190 3.79 5.08 2.79
C ASN A 190 3.58 3.77 3.56
N LYS A 191 2.69 2.91 3.07
CA LYS A 191 2.37 1.63 3.69
C LYS A 191 3.01 0.49 2.91
N LEU A 192 3.46 -0.51 3.64
CA LEU A 192 3.95 -1.76 3.07
C LEU A 192 2.91 -2.83 3.30
N ILE A 193 2.33 -3.37 2.23
CA ILE A 193 1.35 -4.44 2.28
C ILE A 193 2.04 -5.74 1.89
N GLY A 194 2.09 -6.69 2.82
CA GLY A 194 2.60 -8.04 2.59
C GLY A 194 1.50 -9.04 2.25
N THR A 195 1.82 -9.99 1.37
CA THR A 195 0.97 -11.09 0.92
C THR A 195 1.80 -12.36 0.70
N ALA A 196 1.19 -13.53 0.71
CA ALA A 196 1.85 -14.77 0.31
C ALA A 196 1.90 -14.88 -1.24
N PRO A 197 3.02 -15.38 -1.82
CA PRO A 197 3.02 -15.86 -3.20
C PRO A 197 1.97 -16.94 -3.41
N LYS A 198 1.34 -16.98 -4.59
CA LYS A 198 0.31 -17.98 -4.94
C LYS A 198 0.73 -19.43 -4.67
N SER A 199 2.02 -19.73 -4.80
CA SER A 199 2.59 -21.07 -4.57
C SER A 199 2.67 -21.49 -3.11
N THR A 200 2.65 -20.53 -2.17
CA THR A 200 2.84 -20.77 -0.72
C THR A 200 1.71 -20.17 0.12
N VAL A 201 0.58 -19.80 -0.50
CA VAL A 201 -0.62 -19.34 0.22
C VAL A 201 -1.07 -20.40 1.22
N ASN A 202 -1.22 -20.00 2.49
CA ASN A 202 -1.62 -20.85 3.63
C ASN A 202 -0.63 -21.97 4.01
N ILE A 203 0.48 -22.09 3.29
CA ILE A 203 1.44 -23.17 3.50
C ILE A 203 2.53 -22.75 4.48
N MET A 204 2.95 -23.67 5.32
CA MET A 204 4.07 -23.51 6.25
C MET A 204 4.93 -24.79 6.27
N GLU A 205 6.25 -24.64 6.33
CA GLU A 205 7.17 -25.78 6.52
C GLU A 205 7.59 -25.88 7.99
N ILE A 206 7.33 -27.03 8.61
CA ILE A 206 7.79 -27.32 9.98
C ILE A 206 8.81 -28.45 9.96
N ARG A 207 9.99 -28.20 10.51
CA ARG A 207 11.06 -29.21 10.54
C ARG A 207 10.66 -30.43 11.37
N GLY A 208 10.93 -31.61 10.82
CA GLY A 208 10.56 -32.88 11.43
C GLY A 208 9.10 -33.30 11.20
N ILE A 209 8.25 -32.40 10.69
CA ILE A 209 6.86 -32.70 10.32
C ILE A 209 6.69 -32.67 8.79
N GLY A 210 7.20 -31.63 8.14
CA GLY A 210 7.05 -31.37 6.72
C GLY A 210 6.18 -30.15 6.45
N ILE A 211 5.60 -30.11 5.25
CA ILE A 211 4.74 -29.02 4.79
C ILE A 211 3.32 -29.22 5.32
N ILE A 212 2.74 -28.18 5.91
CA ILE A 212 1.38 -28.17 6.43
C ILE A 212 0.55 -27.05 5.78
N ASP A 213 -0.77 -27.25 5.72
CA ASP A 213 -1.73 -26.22 5.31
C ASP A 213 -2.46 -25.68 6.55
N ILE A 214 -2.19 -24.41 6.87
CA ILE A 214 -2.73 -23.74 8.05
C ILE A 214 -4.24 -23.55 7.94
N LYS A 215 -4.77 -23.32 6.74
CA LYS A 215 -6.21 -23.12 6.53
C LYS A 215 -6.97 -24.43 6.74
N GLU A 216 -6.46 -25.55 6.23
CA GLU A 216 -7.10 -26.85 6.42
C GLU A 216 -7.05 -27.32 7.89
N MET A 217 -5.97 -26.98 8.61
CA MET A 217 -5.81 -27.37 10.01
C MET A 217 -6.57 -26.48 11.01
N PHE A 218 -6.56 -25.16 10.80
CA PHE A 218 -7.06 -24.18 11.78
C PHE A 218 -8.23 -23.32 11.26
N GLY A 219 -8.66 -23.56 10.02
CA GLY A 219 -9.80 -22.89 9.40
C GLY A 219 -9.49 -21.49 8.83
N TYR A 220 -10.49 -20.89 8.20
CA TYR A 220 -10.38 -19.57 7.57
C TYR A 220 -10.03 -18.44 8.55
N SER A 221 -10.35 -18.57 9.83
CA SER A 221 -10.01 -17.57 10.84
C SER A 221 -8.51 -17.46 11.12
N ALA A 222 -7.74 -18.50 10.79
CA ALA A 222 -6.30 -18.58 11.03
C ALA A 222 -5.45 -17.96 9.90
N ILE A 223 -6.07 -17.50 8.82
CA ILE A 223 -5.38 -16.93 7.67
C ILE A 223 -5.79 -15.47 7.43
N CYS A 224 -4.89 -14.72 6.80
CA CYS A 224 -5.12 -13.35 6.38
C CYS A 224 -4.48 -13.13 5.02
N GLU A 225 -5.27 -12.79 3.99
CA GLU A 225 -4.76 -12.72 2.61
C GLU A 225 -3.70 -11.65 2.40
N LYS A 226 -3.86 -10.49 3.06
CA LYS A 226 -2.94 -9.35 2.99
C LYS A 226 -2.92 -8.58 4.30
N LYS A 227 -1.76 -8.04 4.66
CA LYS A 227 -1.62 -7.25 5.88
C LYS A 227 -0.60 -6.12 5.72
N GLU A 228 -0.90 -4.96 6.30
CA GLU A 228 0.07 -3.87 6.44
C GLU A 228 1.15 -4.25 7.44
N ILE A 229 2.42 -4.07 7.07
CA ILE A 229 3.56 -4.33 7.94
C ILE A 229 3.79 -3.07 8.79
N GLU A 230 3.48 -3.19 10.07
CA GLU A 230 3.54 -2.08 11.03
C GLU A 230 4.70 -2.23 12.02
N LEU A 231 5.13 -3.46 12.27
CA LEU A 231 6.18 -3.81 13.22
C LEU A 231 7.07 -4.92 12.68
N VAL A 232 8.38 -4.78 12.83
CA VAL A 232 9.35 -5.86 12.57
C VAL A 232 9.85 -6.40 13.90
N LEU A 233 9.81 -7.72 14.06
CA LEU A 233 10.48 -8.42 15.15
C LEU A 233 11.69 -9.17 14.59
N SER A 234 12.88 -8.69 14.95
CA SER A 234 14.14 -9.33 14.57
C SER A 234 14.52 -10.37 15.59
N LEU A 235 14.32 -11.64 15.26
CA LEU A 235 14.68 -12.78 16.08
C LEU A 235 16.17 -13.09 15.88
N GLU A 236 16.91 -13.09 16.97
CA GLU A 236 18.33 -13.45 16.97
C GLU A 236 18.66 -14.39 18.11
N LEU A 237 19.58 -15.33 17.88
CA LEU A 237 20.04 -16.22 18.93
C LEU A 237 20.66 -15.41 20.07
N TRP A 238 20.34 -15.79 21.30
CA TRP A 238 20.86 -15.10 22.47
C TRP A 238 22.39 -15.15 22.50
N ASN A 239 23.00 -13.97 22.61
CA ASN A 239 24.44 -13.83 22.71
C ASN A 239 24.81 -13.21 24.07
N PRO A 240 25.62 -13.91 24.91
CA PRO A 240 26.05 -13.38 26.22
C PRO A 240 26.88 -12.10 26.11
N ASN A 241 27.53 -11.87 24.97
CA ASN A 241 28.41 -10.73 24.74
C ASN A 241 27.66 -9.51 24.16
N LYS A 242 26.37 -9.64 23.86
CA LYS A 242 25.53 -8.56 23.34
C LYS A 242 24.65 -8.04 24.47
N GLU A 243 24.74 -6.75 24.77
CA GLU A 243 23.77 -6.12 25.67
C GLU A 243 22.45 -5.94 24.94
N TYR A 244 21.42 -6.62 25.44
CA TYR A 244 20.05 -6.41 24.99
C TYR A 244 19.42 -5.28 25.77
N GLU A 245 18.74 -4.40 25.05
CA GLU A 245 18.10 -3.25 25.64
C GLU A 245 16.96 -3.67 26.59
N ARG A 246 16.95 -3.13 27.81
CA ARG A 246 16.00 -3.52 28.87
C ARG A 246 14.80 -2.58 29.01
N ILE A 247 14.91 -1.37 28.44
CA ILE A 247 13.99 -0.26 28.70
C ILE A 247 13.19 0.11 27.45
N GLY A 248 13.59 -0.33 26.24
CA GLY A 248 12.82 -0.13 25.00
C GLY A 248 12.76 1.34 24.55
N LEU A 249 13.88 2.06 24.72
CA LEU A 249 14.09 3.46 24.36
C LEU A 249 14.73 3.62 22.97
N ASP A 250 15.56 2.66 22.53
CA ASP A 250 16.27 2.69 21.24
C ASP A 250 15.60 1.78 20.19
N GLU A 251 14.48 2.24 19.65
CA GLU A 251 13.90 1.63 18.44
C GLU A 251 14.66 2.13 17.21
N LYS A 252 15.57 1.31 16.69
CA LYS A 252 16.17 1.57 15.38
C LYS A 252 15.23 1.03 14.31
N PRO A 253 14.61 1.87 13.47
CA PRO A 253 13.76 1.38 12.41
C PRO A 253 14.59 0.55 11.42
N THR A 254 14.00 -0.51 10.90
CA THR A 254 14.52 -1.21 9.73
C THR A 254 13.90 -0.56 8.51
N LYS A 255 14.76 -0.17 7.56
CA LYS A 255 14.29 0.32 6.28
C LYS A 255 13.92 -0.86 5.40
N ILE A 256 12.63 -1.02 5.12
CA ILE A 256 12.14 -1.96 4.11
C ILE A 256 11.82 -1.12 2.87
N TYR A 257 12.66 -1.24 1.85
CA TYR A 257 12.74 -0.30 0.72
C TYR A 257 13.07 1.12 1.16
N ASP A 258 12.11 2.04 1.04
CA ASP A 258 12.21 3.43 1.45
C ASP A 258 11.27 3.79 2.59
N VAL A 259 10.68 2.77 3.24
CA VAL A 259 9.79 2.95 4.37
C VAL A 259 10.49 2.46 5.64
N ASP A 260 10.60 3.35 6.62
CA ASP A 260 11.13 3.04 7.94
C ASP A 260 10.04 2.32 8.76
N VAL A 261 10.31 1.08 9.15
CA VAL A 261 9.40 0.28 9.97
C VAL A 261 9.99 0.10 11.37
N PRO A 262 9.23 0.40 12.44
CA PRO A 262 9.66 0.14 13.82
C PRO A 262 10.14 -1.30 13.99
N THR A 263 11.32 -1.47 14.58
CA THR A 263 11.93 -2.79 14.75
C THR A 263 12.30 -3.04 16.21
N ILE A 264 11.94 -4.22 16.70
CA ILE A 264 12.30 -4.70 18.03
C ILE A 264 13.10 -5.98 17.85
N THR A 265 14.24 -6.05 18.52
CA THR A 265 15.12 -7.21 18.46
C THR A 265 14.86 -8.13 19.65
N ILE A 266 14.51 -9.39 19.38
CA ILE A 266 14.14 -10.38 20.39
C ILE A 266 15.21 -11.48 20.45
N PRO A 267 15.91 -11.63 21.59
CA PRO A 267 16.79 -12.76 21.81
C PRO A 267 16.00 -14.06 21.99
N VAL A 268 16.33 -15.07 21.19
CA VAL A 268 15.80 -16.42 21.29
C VAL A 268 16.73 -17.26 22.17
N ALA A 269 16.18 -17.79 23.25
CA ALA A 269 16.88 -18.66 24.20
C ALA A 269 15.93 -19.76 24.71
N PRO A 270 16.46 -20.93 25.11
CA PRO A 270 15.65 -21.99 25.72
C PRO A 270 14.82 -21.47 26.90
N GLY A 271 13.56 -21.89 26.97
CA GLY A 271 12.61 -21.46 28.01
C GLY A 271 11.95 -20.09 27.77
N ARG A 272 12.31 -19.36 26.71
CA ARG A 272 11.58 -18.15 26.30
C ARG A 272 10.47 -18.50 25.31
N ASN A 273 9.25 -18.10 25.63
CA ASN A 273 8.14 -18.16 24.70
C ASN A 273 8.15 -16.91 23.81
N ILE A 274 8.54 -17.07 22.54
CA ILE A 274 8.68 -15.95 21.60
C ILE A 274 7.33 -15.41 21.17
N SER A 275 6.33 -16.28 21.02
CA SER A 275 4.96 -15.92 20.65
C SER A 275 4.31 -14.98 21.68
N VAL A 276 4.50 -15.24 22.97
CA VAL A 276 4.07 -14.35 24.06
C VAL A 276 4.79 -12.99 23.98
N ILE A 277 6.09 -12.99 23.69
CA ILE A 277 6.85 -11.74 23.55
C ILE A 277 6.36 -10.95 22.33
N ALA A 278 6.03 -11.62 21.23
CA ALA A 278 5.50 -11.01 20.03
C ALA A 278 4.12 -10.36 20.28
N GLU A 279 3.24 -11.01 21.03
CA GLU A 279 1.97 -10.41 21.48
C GLU A 279 2.19 -9.15 22.32
N VAL A 280 3.10 -9.20 23.30
CA VAL A 280 3.42 -8.04 24.14
C VAL A 280 4.02 -6.92 23.30
N ALA A 281 4.87 -7.23 22.33
CA ALA A 281 5.45 -6.26 21.42
C ALA A 281 4.38 -5.58 20.54
N ALA A 282 3.43 -6.35 19.99
CA ALA A 282 2.30 -5.81 19.25
C ALA A 282 1.41 -4.90 20.11
N ILE A 283 1.06 -5.32 21.33
CA ILE A 283 0.29 -4.49 22.27
C ILE A 283 1.06 -3.21 22.60
N ASN A 284 2.36 -3.29 22.87
CA ASN A 284 3.19 -2.13 23.19
C ASN A 284 3.27 -1.16 21.99
N HIS A 285 3.43 -1.68 20.77
CA HIS A 285 3.36 -0.89 19.55
C HIS A 285 2.02 -0.17 19.42
N ARG A 286 0.90 -0.87 19.66
CA ARG A 286 -0.44 -0.26 19.68
C ARG A 286 -0.55 0.90 20.66
N LEU A 287 -0.05 0.71 21.88
CA LEU A 287 -0.07 1.73 22.93
C LEU A 287 0.73 2.97 22.49
N LYS A 288 1.92 2.78 21.91
CA LYS A 288 2.74 3.87 21.38
C LYS A 288 2.02 4.64 20.27
N SER A 289 1.37 3.95 19.34
CA SER A 289 0.59 4.56 18.26
C SER A 289 -0.63 5.34 18.78
N MET A 290 -1.14 4.98 19.97
CA MET A 290 -2.17 5.75 20.70
C MET A 290 -1.60 6.90 21.54
N GLY A 291 -0.30 7.16 21.50
CA GLY A 291 0.39 8.18 22.29
C GLY A 291 0.65 7.79 23.75
N ILE A 292 0.38 6.54 24.13
CA ILE A 292 0.65 6.02 25.47
C ILE A 292 2.07 5.45 25.49
N LYS A 293 2.96 6.05 26.29
CA LYS A 293 4.33 5.56 26.49
C LYS A 293 4.49 5.02 27.91
N PRO A 294 4.37 3.69 28.11
CA PRO A 294 4.46 3.08 29.43
C PRO A 294 5.78 3.40 30.17
N ILE A 295 6.88 3.47 29.43
CA ILE A 295 8.22 3.76 29.96
C ILE A 295 8.29 5.19 30.52
N GLU A 296 7.78 6.19 29.80
CA GLU A 296 7.76 7.57 30.31
C GLU A 296 6.90 7.69 31.57
N LYS A 297 5.78 6.95 31.65
CA LYS A 297 4.95 6.86 32.86
C LYS A 297 5.70 6.18 34.00
N PHE A 298 6.47 5.13 33.73
CA PHE A 298 7.29 4.43 34.71
C PHE A 298 8.43 5.32 35.24
N ILE A 299 9.19 5.97 34.36
CA ILE A 299 10.27 6.91 34.71
C ILE A 299 9.72 8.08 35.53
N LYS A 300 8.60 8.68 35.10
CA LYS A 300 7.94 9.79 35.83
C LYS A 300 7.50 9.38 37.24
N ASN A 301 7.03 8.14 37.40
CA ASN A 301 6.64 7.59 38.70
C ASN A 301 7.85 7.18 39.57
N GLY A 302 8.93 6.68 38.97
CA GLY A 302 10.18 6.36 39.64
C GLY A 302 10.87 7.61 40.20
N ILE A 303 11.00 8.66 39.38
CA ILE A 303 11.57 9.97 39.80
C ILE A 303 10.74 10.60 40.94
N ARG A 304 9.41 10.48 40.89
CA ARG A 304 8.53 10.94 41.97
C ARG A 304 8.70 10.19 43.29
N LYS A 305 9.09 8.91 43.25
CA LYS A 305 9.37 8.11 44.46
C LYS A 305 10.75 8.40 45.04
N ILE A 306 11.73 8.75 44.20
CA ILE A 306 13.07 9.16 44.64
C ILE A 306 13.00 10.53 45.33
N LYS A 307 12.30 11.50 44.74
CA LYS A 307 12.07 12.84 45.36
C LYS A 307 11.22 12.85 46.64
N LYS A 308 10.63 11.72 47.03
CA LYS A 308 9.87 11.57 48.29
C LYS A 308 10.69 10.88 49.40
N ARG A 309 11.91 10.45 49.09
CA ARG A 309 12.83 9.79 50.03
C ARG A 309 13.98 10.70 50.48
N ASP A 310 14.05 11.91 49.94
CA ASP A 310 14.84 13.04 50.43
C ASP A 310 13.88 14.03 51.12
#